data_AF-A0A6P7QI61-F1
#
_entry.id   AF-A0A6P7QI61-F1
#
_cell.length_a   1.000
_cell.length_b   1.000
_cell.length_c   1.000
_cell.angle_alpha   90.00
_cell.angle_beta   90.00
_cell.angle_gamma   90.00
#
_symmetry.space_group_name_H-M   'P 1'
#
loop_
_entity.id
_entity.type
_entity.pdbx_description
1 polymer ?
#
loop_
_entity_poly.entity_id
_entity_poly.type
_entity_poly.pdbx_seq_one_letter_code
_entity_poly.pdbx_strand_id
1 'polypeptide(L)'
;MPLLVDGRRVRLPRSAVELVRAHPPLEERARLLRGQSVQQVGPQGLLYVQQRELAVTSPKDGSVSILGSDDATTCHIVVLRHTGNGATCLTHCDGSDTKAEVPLIMSSIKSFSEPAECGRLEVHLVGGFSDDRQLSQKLTHQLLSEFDKQDDDIHLVTLCVTELNDREENENHFPIIYGIAVNIKTAEIYRASFQDRGPEEQLRAARALAGGPSLSTSPLAEPPHFVEHIRSTLMFLKKFPSPENILFPGNKALLYKKNKDGLWEKISPGS
;
A
#
# COMPACT_ATOMS: atom_id res chain seq x y z
N MET A 1 15.69 15.10 10.85
CA MET A 1 14.63 16.12 10.63
C MET A 1 13.49 15.40 9.95
N PRO A 2 12.24 15.80 10.19
CA PRO A 2 11.10 14.89 10.26
C PRO A 2 10.06 15.22 9.19
N LEU A 3 8.82 14.75 9.29
CA LEU A 3 7.82 14.88 8.23
C LEU A 3 7.62 16.34 7.78
N LEU A 4 7.87 16.64 6.51
CA LEU A 4 7.88 17.98 5.92
C LEU A 4 6.72 18.19 4.95
N VAL A 5 6.13 19.39 4.99
CA VAL A 5 5.28 19.91 3.91
C VAL A 5 5.80 21.30 3.54
N ASP A 6 6.02 21.55 2.25
CA ASP A 6 6.61 22.80 1.74
C ASP A 6 7.93 23.18 2.43
N GLY A 7 8.75 22.18 2.77
CA GLY A 7 10.04 22.34 3.44
C GLY A 7 9.95 22.69 4.93
N ARG A 8 8.75 22.67 5.53
CA ARG A 8 8.52 22.95 6.95
C ARG A 8 8.06 21.69 7.67
N ARG A 9 8.58 21.46 8.87
CA ARG A 9 8.11 20.37 9.75
C ARG A 9 6.62 20.51 10.04
N VAL A 10 5.90 19.41 9.87
CA VAL A 10 4.50 19.29 10.28
C VAL A 10 4.40 19.33 11.80
N ARG A 11 3.42 20.07 12.33
CA ARG A 11 3.07 20.01 13.76
C ARG A 11 2.00 18.95 13.97
N LEU A 12 2.31 17.89 14.71
CA LEU A 12 1.39 16.82 15.08
C LEU A 12 1.03 16.87 16.58
N PRO A 13 -0.15 16.36 17.01
CA PRO A 13 -1.21 15.78 16.18
C PRO A 13 -2.04 16.85 15.46
N ARG A 14 -2.50 16.54 14.25
CA ARG A 14 -3.45 17.31 13.44
C ARG A 14 -4.29 16.36 12.60
N SER A 15 -5.53 16.73 12.31
CA SER A 15 -6.34 15.95 11.37
C SER A 15 -5.80 16.08 9.94
N ALA A 16 -6.13 15.13 9.08
CA ALA A 16 -5.72 15.18 7.66
C ALA A 16 -6.30 16.43 6.97
N VAL A 17 -7.54 16.79 7.30
CA VAL A 17 -8.22 17.97 6.76
C VAL A 17 -7.54 19.27 7.17
N GLU A 18 -7.15 19.42 8.44
CA GLU A 18 -6.43 20.60 8.92
C GLU A 18 -5.09 20.77 8.19
N LEU A 19 -4.41 19.65 7.96
CA LEU A 19 -3.12 19.64 7.29
C LEU A 19 -3.26 20.01 5.81
N VAL A 20 -4.25 19.47 5.11
CA VAL A 20 -4.52 19.83 3.71
C VAL A 20 -4.96 21.28 3.57
N ARG A 21 -5.87 21.78 4.42
CA ARG A 21 -6.30 23.19 4.37
C ARG A 21 -5.17 24.19 4.62
N ALA A 22 -4.17 23.80 5.41
CA ALA A 22 -3.00 24.62 5.67
C ALA A 22 -1.98 24.64 4.52
N HIS A 23 -2.10 23.71 3.57
CA HIS A 23 -1.10 23.46 2.52
C HIS A 23 -1.77 23.23 1.16
N PRO A 24 -1.98 24.30 0.35
CA PRO A 24 -2.66 24.21 -0.95
C PRO A 24 -2.12 23.14 -1.92
N PRO A 25 -0.80 22.83 -1.97
CA PRO A 25 -0.29 21.75 -2.83
C PRO A 25 -0.85 20.37 -2.48
N LEU A 26 -1.11 20.10 -1.20
CA LEU A 26 -1.70 18.82 -0.77
C LEU A 26 -3.18 18.74 -1.16
N GLU A 27 -3.90 19.86 -1.04
CA GLU A 27 -5.31 19.94 -1.43
C GLU A 27 -5.50 19.68 -2.91
N GLU A 28 -4.69 20.34 -3.74
CA GLU A 28 -4.76 20.17 -5.19
C GLU A 28 -4.40 18.75 -5.62
N ARG A 29 -3.37 18.14 -5.02
CA ARG A 29 -3.01 16.73 -5.32
C ARG A 29 -4.11 15.76 -4.90
N ALA A 30 -4.70 15.93 -3.72
CA ALA A 30 -5.81 15.08 -3.27
C ALA A 30 -7.04 15.25 -4.19
N ARG A 31 -7.36 16.48 -4.60
CA ARG A 31 -8.45 16.78 -5.54
C ARG A 31 -8.21 16.12 -6.91
N LEU A 32 -7.01 16.28 -7.47
CA LEU A 32 -6.64 15.69 -8.76
C LEU A 32 -6.71 14.17 -8.70
N LEU A 33 -6.15 13.56 -7.65
CA LEU A 33 -6.15 12.10 -7.49
C LEU A 33 -7.58 11.56 -7.40
N ARG A 34 -8.45 12.15 -6.58
CA ARG A 34 -9.88 11.76 -6.49
C ARG A 34 -10.62 11.94 -7.82
N GLY A 35 -10.25 12.95 -8.60
CA GLY A 35 -10.88 13.27 -9.89
C GLY A 35 -10.50 12.33 -11.04
N GLN A 36 -9.49 11.47 -10.88
CA GLN A 36 -9.09 10.51 -11.91
C GLN A 36 -10.14 9.41 -12.10
N SER A 37 -10.28 8.93 -13.33
CA SER A 37 -10.92 7.66 -13.62
C SER A 37 -10.05 6.49 -13.13
N VAL A 38 -10.68 5.44 -12.59
CA VAL A 38 -9.96 4.23 -12.18
C VAL A 38 -9.43 3.51 -13.43
N GLN A 39 -8.11 3.27 -13.48
CA GLN A 39 -7.48 2.52 -14.55
C GLN A 39 -7.48 1.02 -14.23
N GLN A 40 -7.87 0.19 -15.20
CA GLN A 40 -7.72 -1.26 -15.10
C GLN A 40 -6.28 -1.63 -15.42
N VAL A 41 -5.51 -2.03 -14.41
CA VAL A 41 -4.10 -2.39 -14.59
C VAL A 41 -3.97 -3.88 -14.85
N GLY A 42 -3.40 -4.22 -16.01
CA GLY A 42 -3.13 -5.62 -16.39
C GLY A 42 -1.91 -6.22 -15.69
N PRO A 43 -1.67 -7.53 -15.84
CA PRO A 43 -0.62 -8.27 -15.11
C PRO A 43 0.80 -7.99 -15.62
N GLN A 44 0.94 -7.41 -16.81
CA GLN A 44 2.23 -7.21 -17.47
C GLN A 44 3.10 -6.21 -16.69
N GLY A 45 4.20 -6.70 -16.14
CA GLY A 45 5.11 -5.88 -15.33
C GLY A 45 4.54 -5.40 -13.99
N LEU A 46 3.37 -5.92 -13.58
CA LEU A 46 2.73 -5.62 -12.30
C LEU A 46 3.30 -6.49 -11.17
N LEU A 47 3.58 -5.88 -10.03
CA LEU A 47 3.71 -6.53 -8.74
C LEU A 47 2.60 -6.03 -7.82
N TYR A 48 1.58 -6.87 -7.62
CA TYR A 48 0.45 -6.58 -6.74
C TYR A 48 0.81 -6.89 -5.28
N VAL A 49 0.59 -5.93 -4.40
CA VAL A 49 0.90 -5.99 -2.97
C VAL A 49 -0.41 -6.15 -2.20
N GLN A 50 -0.57 -7.24 -1.44
CA GLN A 50 -1.76 -7.45 -0.60
C GLN A 50 -1.65 -6.66 0.71
N GLN A 51 -2.76 -6.60 1.44
CA GLN A 51 -2.79 -6.08 2.81
C GLN A 51 -1.74 -6.77 3.69
N ARG A 52 -1.04 -6.00 4.52
CA ARG A 52 0.11 -6.44 5.35
C ARG A 52 1.31 -6.98 4.57
N GLU A 53 1.48 -6.56 3.32
CA GLU A 53 2.68 -6.82 2.53
C GLU A 53 3.35 -5.51 2.11
N LEU A 54 4.65 -5.64 1.80
CA LEU A 54 5.50 -4.56 1.35
C LEU A 54 6.31 -5.04 0.14
N ALA A 55 6.43 -4.19 -0.88
CA ALA A 55 7.32 -4.40 -2.01
C ALA A 55 8.15 -3.15 -2.27
N VAL A 56 9.42 -3.34 -2.61
CA VAL A 56 10.32 -2.26 -2.99
C VAL A 56 11.09 -2.66 -4.26
N THR A 57 11.18 -1.74 -5.21
CA THR A 57 11.97 -1.90 -6.43
C THR A 57 12.49 -0.54 -6.90
N SER A 58 13.22 -0.50 -8.02
CA SER A 58 13.74 0.74 -8.61
C SER A 58 13.63 0.69 -10.13
N PRO A 59 13.82 1.81 -10.85
CA PRO A 59 13.81 1.83 -12.31
C PRO A 59 14.85 0.92 -12.98
N LYS A 60 15.85 0.42 -12.22
CA LYS A 60 16.85 -0.54 -12.69
C LYS A 60 16.29 -1.96 -12.83
N ASP A 61 15.15 -2.26 -12.19
CA ASP A 61 14.46 -3.53 -12.35
C ASP A 61 13.78 -3.57 -13.72
N GLY A 62 14.24 -4.49 -14.59
CA GLY A 62 13.66 -4.72 -15.91
C GLY A 62 12.36 -5.52 -15.89
N SER A 63 12.00 -6.13 -14.76
CA SER A 63 10.85 -7.04 -14.62
C SER A 63 9.60 -6.31 -14.13
N VAL A 64 9.75 -5.42 -13.17
CA VAL A 64 8.63 -4.71 -12.53
C VAL A 64 8.59 -3.25 -12.98
N SER A 65 7.45 -2.83 -13.51
CA SER A 65 7.22 -1.45 -13.93
C SER A 65 6.15 -0.74 -13.11
N ILE A 66 5.26 -1.50 -12.48
CA ILE A 66 4.13 -0.99 -11.70
C ILE A 66 4.05 -1.76 -10.37
N LEU A 67 3.97 -1.02 -9.26
CA LEU A 67 3.48 -1.55 -7.99
C LEU A 67 2.03 -1.11 -7.81
N GLY A 68 1.21 -1.97 -7.22
CA GLY A 68 -0.19 -1.64 -7.00
C GLY A 68 -0.79 -2.37 -5.81
N SER A 69 -1.82 -1.77 -5.22
CA SER A 69 -2.65 -2.41 -4.21
C SER A 69 -4.07 -1.86 -4.31
N ASP A 70 -5.04 -2.64 -3.82
CA ASP A 70 -6.47 -2.41 -3.95
C ASP A 70 -7.21 -2.84 -2.68
N ASP A 71 -8.53 -2.67 -2.68
CA ASP A 71 -9.44 -3.05 -1.60
C ASP A 71 -9.13 -2.34 -0.26
N ALA A 72 -8.50 -1.16 -0.29
CA ALA A 72 -8.24 -0.36 0.91
C ALA A 72 -9.54 0.31 1.39
N THR A 73 -10.20 -0.32 2.37
CA THR A 73 -11.36 0.26 3.05
C THR A 73 -10.92 1.21 4.17
N THR A 74 -10.69 0.69 5.38
CA THR A 74 -10.11 1.46 6.50
C THR A 74 -8.58 1.51 6.45
N CYS A 75 -7.97 0.61 5.68
CA CYS A 75 -6.53 0.49 5.46
C CYS A 75 -5.95 1.67 4.68
N HIS A 76 -4.63 1.81 4.66
CA HIS A 76 -3.91 2.84 3.91
C HIS A 76 -2.84 2.22 3.02
N ILE A 77 -2.83 2.62 1.75
CA ILE A 77 -1.74 2.34 0.82
C ILE A 77 -0.72 3.46 0.96
N VAL A 78 0.52 3.09 1.30
CA VAL A 78 1.64 4.00 1.48
C VAL A 78 2.66 3.77 0.39
N VAL A 79 3.02 4.85 -0.31
CA VAL A 79 4.15 4.85 -1.26
C VAL A 79 5.24 5.74 -0.68
N LEU A 80 6.44 5.19 -0.52
CA LEU A 80 7.64 5.94 -0.19
C LEU A 80 8.59 5.86 -1.39
N ARG A 81 9.05 6.99 -1.90
CA ARG A 81 9.94 7.07 -3.04
C ARG A 81 11.15 7.94 -2.74
N HIS A 82 12.33 7.46 -3.12
CA HIS A 82 13.53 8.27 -3.17
C HIS A 82 13.69 8.84 -4.59
N THR A 83 13.61 10.16 -4.75
CA THR A 83 13.57 10.79 -6.09
C THR A 83 14.89 10.73 -6.85
N GLY A 84 16.02 10.60 -6.16
CA GLY A 84 17.36 10.49 -6.77
C GLY A 84 17.59 9.19 -7.53
N ASN A 85 17.54 8.05 -6.84
CA ASN A 85 17.73 6.73 -7.45
C ASN A 85 16.42 6.07 -7.95
N GLY A 86 15.26 6.68 -7.68
CA GLY A 86 13.95 6.18 -8.07
C GLY A 86 13.45 4.97 -7.27
N ALA A 87 14.17 4.54 -6.24
CA ALA A 87 13.72 3.46 -5.37
C ALA A 87 12.31 3.78 -4.85
N THR A 88 11.39 2.83 -5.00
CA THR A 88 9.96 3.01 -4.72
C THR A 88 9.48 1.82 -3.93
N CYS A 89 8.97 2.11 -2.74
CA CYS A 89 8.34 1.16 -1.84
C CYS A 89 6.83 1.39 -1.86
N LEU A 90 6.04 0.32 -1.98
CA LEU A 90 4.60 0.33 -1.78
C LEU A 90 4.26 -0.68 -0.67
N THR A 91 3.45 -0.26 0.29
CA THR A 91 2.92 -1.12 1.35
C THR A 91 1.44 -0.85 1.56
N HIS A 92 0.71 -1.87 2.02
CA HIS A 92 -0.70 -1.76 2.38
C HIS A 92 -0.86 -2.00 3.88
N CYS A 93 -0.89 -0.91 4.64
CA CYS A 93 -0.96 -0.89 6.10
C CYS A 93 -2.43 -0.98 6.56
N ASP A 94 -2.70 -1.79 7.57
CA ASP A 94 -4.04 -1.94 8.16
C ASP A 94 -4.11 -1.56 9.65
N GLY A 95 -3.01 -1.03 10.19
CA GLY A 95 -2.90 -0.61 11.60
C GLY A 95 -2.58 -1.74 12.59
N SER A 96 -2.13 -2.90 12.11
CA SER A 96 -1.70 -4.01 12.97
C SER A 96 -0.48 -3.67 13.82
N ASP A 97 0.59 -3.16 13.20
CA ASP A 97 1.79 -2.71 13.92
C ASP A 97 2.53 -1.60 13.17
N THR A 98 1.88 -0.44 13.05
CA THR A 98 2.43 0.74 12.35
C THR A 98 3.82 1.15 12.87
N LYS A 99 4.10 0.91 14.15
CA LYS A 99 5.38 1.23 14.79
C LYS A 99 6.52 0.33 14.31
N ALA A 100 6.24 -0.92 13.96
CA ALA A 100 7.21 -1.82 13.33
C ALA A 100 7.24 -1.66 11.80
N GLU A 101 6.09 -1.38 11.18
CA GLU A 101 5.96 -1.25 9.72
C GLU A 101 6.72 -0.05 9.15
N VAL A 102 6.64 1.14 9.77
CA VAL A 102 7.34 2.33 9.24
C VAL A 102 8.87 2.18 9.21
N PRO A 103 9.53 1.69 10.27
CA PRO A 103 10.96 1.35 10.21
C PRO A 103 11.29 0.33 9.11
N LEU A 104 10.42 -0.65 8.86
CA LEU A 104 10.61 -1.61 7.77
C LEU A 104 10.59 -0.89 6.41
N ILE A 105 9.60 -0.04 6.14
CA ILE A 105 9.52 0.78 4.92
C ILE A 105 10.81 1.60 4.72
N MET A 106 11.26 2.28 5.77
CA MET A 106 12.47 3.10 5.73
C MET A 106 13.73 2.27 5.47
N SER A 107 13.86 1.13 6.14
CA SER A 107 15.00 0.22 5.93
C SER A 107 15.03 -0.36 4.52
N SER A 108 13.86 -0.72 3.97
CA SER A 108 13.71 -1.26 2.63
C SER A 108 14.16 -0.27 1.57
N ILE A 109 13.76 1.01 1.67
CA ILE A 109 14.17 2.00 0.67
C ILE A 109 15.66 2.35 0.80
N LYS A 110 16.19 2.41 2.02
CA LYS A 110 17.62 2.67 2.29
C LYS A 110 18.53 1.52 1.83
N SER A 111 18.01 0.31 1.69
CA SER A 111 18.78 -0.84 1.19
C SER A 111 19.22 -0.69 -0.27
N PHE A 112 18.59 0.21 -1.03
CA PHE A 112 19.02 0.61 -2.38
C PHE A 112 20.26 1.50 -2.24
N SER A 113 21.39 0.81 -2.12
CA SER A 113 22.69 1.22 -1.55
C SER A 113 23.51 2.19 -2.40
N GLU A 114 22.94 2.77 -3.45
CA GLU A 114 23.61 3.89 -4.11
C GLU A 114 23.28 5.16 -3.33
N PRO A 115 24.26 5.81 -2.69
CA PRO A 115 24.07 7.14 -2.16
C PRO A 115 23.69 8.02 -3.34
N ALA A 116 22.41 8.34 -3.44
CA ALA A 116 21.97 9.28 -4.44
C ALA A 116 22.56 10.64 -4.05
N GLU A 117 23.49 11.15 -4.85
CA GLU A 117 24.08 12.49 -4.66
C GLU A 117 23.02 13.60 -4.74
N CYS A 118 21.83 13.28 -5.22
CA CYS A 118 20.70 14.18 -5.38
C CYS A 118 19.35 13.49 -5.03
N GLY A 119 18.32 14.31 -4.81
CA GLY A 119 16.96 13.83 -4.53
C GLY A 119 16.55 13.96 -3.05
N ARG A 120 15.36 13.41 -2.74
CA ARG A 120 14.76 13.43 -1.40
C ARG A 120 13.78 12.27 -1.26
N LEU A 121 13.37 11.99 -0.02
CA LEU A 121 12.28 11.05 0.25
C LEU A 121 10.93 11.75 0.13
N GLU A 122 10.03 11.17 -0.67
CA GLU A 122 8.66 11.60 -0.84
C GLU A 122 7.71 10.49 -0.38
N VAL A 123 6.75 10.83 0.48
CA VAL A 123 5.74 9.91 0.99
C VAL A 123 4.35 10.30 0.51
N HIS A 124 3.56 9.29 0.17
CA HIS A 124 2.19 9.40 -0.30
C HIS A 124 1.31 8.45 0.50
N LEU A 125 0.24 8.97 1.07
CA LEU A 125 -0.74 8.20 1.85
C LEU A 125 -2.12 8.34 1.20
N VAL A 126 -2.73 7.20 0.89
CA VAL A 126 -4.06 7.11 0.26
C VAL A 126 -4.86 5.97 0.87
N GLY A 127 -6.14 6.17 1.15
CA GLY A 127 -7.02 5.13 1.70
C GLY A 127 -7.72 5.55 2.99
N GLY A 128 -8.53 4.68 3.58
CA GLY A 128 -9.40 5.05 4.68
C GLY A 128 -10.59 5.88 4.22
N PHE A 129 -11.56 6.06 5.10
CA PHE A 129 -12.73 6.93 4.92
C PHE A 129 -13.24 7.38 6.30
N SER A 130 -14.35 8.11 6.37
CA SER A 130 -14.95 8.50 7.65
C SER A 130 -15.73 7.33 8.27
N ASP A 131 -15.03 6.30 8.72
CA ASP A 131 -15.63 5.08 9.27
C ASP A 131 -16.12 5.23 10.72
N ASP A 132 -17.24 4.57 11.05
CA ASP A 132 -17.88 4.63 12.39
C ASP A 132 -16.95 4.24 13.55
N ARG A 133 -15.93 3.43 13.25
CA ARG A 133 -15.00 2.87 14.24
C ARG A 133 -13.74 3.72 14.40
N GLN A 134 -13.62 4.82 13.66
CA GLN A 134 -12.46 5.71 13.65
C GLN A 134 -11.14 4.99 13.36
N LEU A 135 -11.18 3.86 12.64
CA LEU A 135 -10.00 3.06 12.32
C LEU A 135 -9.11 3.79 11.32
N SER A 136 -9.70 4.40 10.30
CA SER A 136 -8.97 5.19 9.30
C SER A 136 -8.27 6.38 9.93
N GLN A 137 -8.98 7.12 10.78
CA GLN A 137 -8.43 8.28 11.50
C GLN A 137 -7.30 7.87 12.45
N LYS A 138 -7.46 6.76 13.16
CA LYS A 138 -6.41 6.21 14.03
C LYS A 138 -5.16 5.83 13.23
N LEU A 139 -5.33 5.13 12.10
CA LEU A 139 -4.22 4.72 11.24
C LEU A 139 -3.51 5.93 10.62
N THR A 140 -4.25 6.94 10.16
CA THR A 140 -3.69 8.22 9.69
C THR A 140 -2.77 8.84 10.76
N HIS A 141 -3.25 8.98 12.00
CA HIS A 141 -2.46 9.56 13.08
C HIS A 141 -1.20 8.73 13.39
N GLN A 142 -1.31 7.40 13.40
CA GLN A 142 -0.17 6.52 13.64
C GLN A 142 0.88 6.69 12.54
N LEU A 143 0.49 6.63 11.26
CA LEU A 143 1.43 6.75 10.14
C LEU A 143 2.14 8.10 10.14
N LEU A 144 1.39 9.21 10.29
CA LEU A 144 1.99 10.56 10.34
C LEU A 144 2.98 10.69 11.51
N SER A 145 2.62 10.17 12.69
CA SER A 145 3.46 10.19 13.89
C SER A 145 4.73 9.36 13.72
N GLU A 146 4.63 8.14 13.18
CA GLU A 146 5.79 7.27 13.00
C GLU A 146 6.73 7.77 11.90
N PHE A 147 6.20 8.41 10.84
CA PHE A 147 7.03 9.08 9.84
C PHE A 147 7.72 10.35 10.40
N ASP A 148 7.04 11.15 11.23
CA ASP A 148 7.65 12.33 11.89
C ASP A 148 8.74 11.97 12.91
N LYS A 149 8.80 10.71 13.35
CA LYS A 149 9.86 10.21 14.25
C LYS A 149 11.12 9.75 13.54
N GLN A 150 11.12 9.65 12.20
CA GLN A 150 12.29 9.20 11.46
C GLN A 150 13.39 10.27 11.46
N ASP A 151 14.63 9.84 11.30
CA ASP A 151 15.80 10.72 11.30
C ASP A 151 15.95 11.50 9.98
N ASP A 152 15.51 10.91 8.86
CA ASP A 152 15.61 11.50 7.52
C ASP A 152 14.45 12.43 7.21
N ASP A 153 14.73 13.46 6.40
CA ASP A 153 13.71 14.35 5.89
C ASP A 153 12.78 13.62 4.92
N ILE A 154 11.51 13.50 5.31
CA ILE A 154 10.46 12.86 4.52
C ILE A 154 9.46 13.93 4.10
N HIS A 155 9.32 14.15 2.80
CA HIS A 155 8.38 15.12 2.26
C HIS A 155 7.01 14.47 2.03
N LEU A 156 5.99 14.92 2.75
CA LEU A 156 4.62 14.53 2.50
C LEU A 156 4.13 15.20 1.22
N VAL A 157 3.88 14.40 0.18
CA VAL A 157 3.52 14.89 -1.16
C VAL A 157 2.05 14.63 -1.47
N THR A 158 1.51 13.48 -1.08
CA THR A 158 0.09 13.16 -1.26
C THR A 158 -0.51 12.76 0.08
N LEU A 159 -1.60 13.42 0.47
CA LEU A 159 -2.42 13.03 1.60
C LEU A 159 -3.88 13.00 1.15
N CYS A 160 -4.39 11.81 0.85
CA CYS A 160 -5.78 11.59 0.44
C CYS A 160 -6.36 10.44 1.26
N VAL A 161 -6.56 10.70 2.56
CA VAL A 161 -6.95 9.69 3.55
C VAL A 161 -8.13 10.10 4.40
N THR A 162 -8.80 9.14 5.04
CA THR A 162 -9.91 9.36 5.98
C THR A 162 -10.95 10.31 5.38
N GLU A 163 -11.14 11.51 5.95
CA GLU A 163 -12.18 12.45 5.52
C GLU A 163 -11.92 13.00 4.11
N LEU A 164 -10.65 13.00 3.69
CA LEU A 164 -10.25 13.43 2.34
C LEU A 164 -10.48 12.36 1.28
N ASN A 165 -10.76 11.12 1.68
CA ASN A 165 -11.08 10.01 0.78
C ASN A 165 -12.52 9.53 0.98
N ASP A 166 -13.36 10.30 1.67
CA ASP A 166 -14.71 9.91 2.03
C ASP A 166 -15.76 10.37 1.00
N ARG A 167 -16.76 9.53 0.76
CA ARG A 167 -18.02 9.90 0.11
C ARG A 167 -19.17 9.37 0.95
N GLU A 168 -20.27 10.11 0.96
CA GLU A 168 -21.51 9.71 1.64
C GLU A 168 -22.56 9.33 0.59
N GLU A 169 -23.21 8.18 0.79
CA GLU A 169 -24.33 7.70 -0.02
C GLU A 169 -25.39 7.11 0.91
N ASN A 170 -26.60 7.68 0.90
CA ASN A 170 -27.72 7.27 1.77
C ASN A 170 -27.32 7.18 3.25
N GLU A 171 -26.69 8.24 3.79
CA GLU A 171 -26.22 8.32 5.19
C GLU A 171 -25.12 7.29 5.55
N ASN A 172 -24.57 6.57 4.57
CA ASN A 172 -23.47 5.64 4.76
C ASN A 172 -22.20 6.20 4.12
N HIS A 173 -21.08 6.05 4.83
CA HIS A 173 -19.77 6.52 4.39
C HIS A 173 -18.98 5.42 3.69
N PHE A 174 -18.26 5.79 2.63
CA PHE A 174 -17.45 4.89 1.81
C PHE A 174 -16.16 5.56 1.35
N PRO A 175 -15.09 4.81 1.10
CA PRO A 175 -13.90 5.36 0.45
C PRO A 175 -14.18 5.67 -1.03
N ILE A 176 -13.60 6.76 -1.52
CA ILE A 176 -13.58 7.14 -2.94
C ILE A 176 -12.51 6.31 -3.67
N ILE A 177 -11.32 6.21 -3.08
CA ILE A 177 -10.18 5.47 -3.63
C ILE A 177 -9.96 4.21 -2.80
N TYR A 178 -10.17 3.06 -3.45
CA TYR A 178 -9.88 1.73 -2.92
C TYR A 178 -8.49 1.22 -3.32
N GLY A 179 -7.99 1.64 -4.49
CA GLY A 179 -6.74 1.15 -5.03
C GLY A 179 -5.96 2.22 -5.81
N ILE A 180 -4.64 2.10 -5.73
CA ILE A 180 -3.69 2.93 -6.47
C ILE A 180 -2.59 2.08 -7.09
N ALA A 181 -2.05 2.59 -8.19
CA ALA A 181 -0.82 2.10 -8.80
C ALA A 181 0.24 3.20 -8.78
N VAL A 182 1.50 2.79 -8.73
CA VAL A 182 2.66 3.67 -8.95
C VAL A 182 3.51 3.12 -10.08
N ASN A 183 3.72 3.95 -11.10
CA ASN A 183 4.67 3.64 -12.17
C ASN A 183 6.10 3.96 -11.68
N ILE A 184 6.94 2.94 -11.64
CA ILE A 184 8.28 3.03 -11.06
C ILE A 184 9.18 3.98 -11.85
N LYS A 185 9.00 4.04 -13.18
CA LYS A 185 9.81 4.87 -14.08
C LYS A 185 9.41 6.33 -14.04
N THR A 186 8.11 6.61 -14.10
CA THR A 186 7.59 8.00 -14.18
C THR A 186 7.29 8.62 -12.82
N ALA A 187 7.27 7.82 -11.74
CA ALA A 187 6.80 8.21 -10.41
C ALA A 187 5.31 8.60 -10.34
N GLU A 188 4.54 8.34 -11.40
CA GLU A 188 3.12 8.68 -11.43
C GLU A 188 2.32 7.75 -10.50
N ILE A 189 1.50 8.35 -9.64
CA ILE A 189 0.53 7.67 -8.79
C ILE A 189 -0.86 7.95 -9.33
N TYR A 190 -1.65 6.91 -9.56
CA TYR A 190 -2.98 7.02 -10.13
C TYR A 190 -3.95 6.00 -9.55
N ARG A 191 -5.25 6.30 -9.64
CA ARG A 191 -6.33 5.39 -9.22
C ARG A 191 -6.33 4.16 -10.12
N ALA A 192 -6.32 2.98 -9.51
CA ALA A 192 -6.22 1.72 -10.22
C ALA A 192 -7.04 0.61 -9.56
N SER A 193 -7.46 -0.36 -10.37
CA SER A 193 -7.97 -1.64 -9.90
C SER A 193 -7.29 -2.79 -10.65
N PHE A 194 -7.28 -3.96 -10.02
CA PHE A 194 -6.43 -5.08 -10.45
C PHE A 194 -7.23 -6.38 -10.46
N GLN A 195 -7.34 -7.00 -11.63
CA GLN A 195 -7.96 -8.31 -11.78
C GLN A 195 -6.98 -9.44 -11.47
N ASP A 196 -5.72 -9.30 -11.91
CA ASP A 196 -4.66 -10.29 -11.69
C ASP A 196 -3.80 -9.94 -10.46
N ARG A 197 -4.09 -10.59 -9.33
CA ARG A 197 -3.49 -10.29 -8.01
C ARG A 197 -2.48 -11.35 -7.52
N GLY A 198 -2.26 -12.38 -8.33
CA GLY A 198 -1.32 -13.47 -8.06
C GLY A 198 0.16 -13.08 -8.18
N PRO A 199 1.08 -14.03 -7.96
CA PRO A 199 0.86 -15.45 -7.66
C PRO A 199 0.51 -15.70 -6.18
N GLU A 200 0.15 -16.95 -5.87
CA GLU A 200 -0.11 -17.45 -4.50
C GLU A 200 -1.14 -16.61 -3.71
N GLU A 201 -2.13 -16.04 -4.41
CA GLU A 201 -3.06 -15.06 -3.85
C GLU A 201 -3.75 -15.56 -2.57
N GLN A 202 -4.26 -16.80 -2.61
CA GLN A 202 -4.98 -17.40 -1.49
C GLN A 202 -4.07 -17.76 -0.31
N LEU A 203 -2.83 -18.19 -0.59
CA LEU A 203 -1.83 -18.46 0.46
C LEU A 203 -1.43 -17.18 1.18
N ARG A 204 -1.19 -16.10 0.43
CA ARG A 204 -0.84 -14.78 0.95
C ARG A 204 -1.99 -14.16 1.74
N ALA A 205 -3.22 -14.27 1.23
CA ALA A 205 -4.43 -13.82 1.92
C ALA A 205 -4.67 -14.61 3.21
N ALA A 206 -4.48 -15.93 3.17
CA ALA A 206 -4.61 -16.80 4.34
C ALA A 206 -3.60 -16.45 5.44
N ARG A 207 -2.35 -16.12 5.06
CA ARG A 207 -1.32 -15.64 5.99
C ARG A 207 -1.77 -14.35 6.70
N ALA A 208 -2.32 -13.38 5.95
CA ALA A 208 -2.80 -12.14 6.53
C ALA A 208 -4.01 -12.37 7.45
N LEU A 209 -4.97 -13.19 7.02
CA LEU A 209 -6.19 -13.48 7.75
C LEU A 209 -5.96 -14.26 9.05
N ALA A 210 -5.04 -15.23 9.06
CA ALA A 210 -4.73 -16.03 10.24
C ALA A 210 -4.16 -15.19 11.41
N GLY A 211 -3.61 -14.01 11.12
CA GLY A 211 -3.14 -13.04 12.13
C GLY A 211 -4.10 -11.86 12.36
N GLY A 212 -5.30 -11.88 11.78
CA GLY A 212 -6.27 -10.77 11.86
C GLY A 212 -7.29 -10.94 13.00
N PRO A 213 -7.75 -9.85 13.65
CA PRO A 213 -8.73 -9.92 14.73
C PRO A 213 -10.19 -10.06 14.25
N SER A 214 -10.46 -9.77 12.97
CA SER A 214 -11.80 -9.78 12.36
C SER A 214 -11.73 -10.17 10.89
N LEU A 215 -12.85 -10.62 10.32
CA LEU A 215 -12.96 -10.88 8.88
C LEU A 215 -13.12 -9.58 8.07
N SER A 216 -13.84 -8.58 8.61
CA SER A 216 -14.04 -7.24 8.02
C SER A 216 -13.90 -6.15 9.08
N THR A 217 -13.36 -5.00 8.70
CA THR A 217 -13.28 -3.81 9.56
C THR A 217 -14.43 -2.84 9.33
N SER A 218 -15.01 -2.84 8.12
CA SER A 218 -16.08 -1.94 7.69
C SER A 218 -17.12 -2.67 6.82
N PRO A 219 -18.06 -3.45 7.40
CA PRO A 219 -18.92 -4.38 6.67
C PRO A 219 -19.76 -3.79 5.53
N LEU A 220 -20.15 -2.51 5.65
CA LEU A 220 -20.93 -1.82 4.62
C LEU A 220 -20.05 -1.26 3.49
N ALA A 221 -18.76 -1.00 3.74
CA ALA A 221 -17.86 -0.34 2.80
C ALA A 221 -16.96 -1.30 2.00
N GLU A 222 -17.06 -2.61 2.26
CA GLU A 222 -16.27 -3.62 1.55
C GLU A 222 -16.61 -3.69 0.06
N PRO A 223 -15.63 -4.00 -0.82
CA PRO A 223 -15.89 -4.22 -2.23
C PRO A 223 -16.89 -5.37 -2.49
N PRO A 224 -17.61 -5.38 -3.63
CA PRO A 224 -18.63 -6.41 -3.92
C PRO A 224 -18.12 -7.86 -3.88
N HIS A 225 -16.85 -8.08 -4.24
CA HIS A 225 -16.20 -9.40 -4.25
C HIS A 225 -15.63 -9.85 -2.90
N PHE A 226 -15.74 -9.02 -1.85
CA PHE A 226 -15.12 -9.27 -0.55
C PHE A 226 -15.52 -10.61 0.08
N VAL A 227 -16.83 -10.91 0.12
CA VAL A 227 -17.35 -12.14 0.75
C VAL A 227 -16.89 -13.39 0.01
N GLU A 228 -16.84 -13.34 -1.33
CA GLU A 228 -16.33 -14.43 -2.15
C GLU A 228 -14.85 -14.68 -1.86
N HIS A 229 -14.04 -13.61 -1.81
CA HIS A 229 -12.63 -13.69 -1.51
C HIS A 229 -12.38 -14.29 -0.11
N ILE A 230 -13.05 -13.79 0.95
CA ILE A 230 -12.92 -14.33 2.31
C ILE A 230 -13.31 -15.80 2.38
N ARG A 231 -14.40 -16.22 1.70
CA ARG A 231 -14.80 -17.64 1.66
C ARG A 231 -13.74 -18.51 1.02
N SER A 232 -13.14 -18.07 -0.08
CA SER A 232 -12.03 -18.77 -0.74
C SER A 232 -10.81 -18.92 0.20
N THR A 233 -10.45 -17.84 0.89
CA THR A 233 -9.34 -17.83 1.86
C THR A 233 -9.60 -18.78 3.04
N LEU A 234 -10.82 -18.79 3.59
CA LEU A 234 -11.20 -19.71 4.66
C LEU A 234 -11.19 -21.18 4.19
N MET A 235 -11.60 -21.44 2.94
CA MET A 235 -11.50 -22.77 2.35
C MET A 235 -10.04 -23.21 2.17
N PHE A 236 -9.14 -22.28 1.83
CA PHE A 236 -7.71 -22.55 1.78
C PHE A 236 -7.15 -22.92 3.16
N LEU A 237 -7.46 -22.13 4.20
CA LEU A 237 -7.07 -22.42 5.59
C LEU A 237 -7.60 -23.77 6.07
N LYS A 238 -8.86 -24.09 5.74
CA LYS A 238 -9.47 -25.40 6.04
C LYS A 238 -8.72 -26.54 5.35
N LYS A 239 -8.27 -26.35 4.11
CA LYS A 239 -7.53 -27.35 3.33
C LYS A 239 -6.08 -27.51 3.82
N PHE A 240 -5.46 -26.42 4.30
CA PHE A 240 -4.07 -26.38 4.74
C PHE A 240 -3.93 -25.80 6.15
N PRO A 241 -4.38 -26.52 7.20
CA PRO A 241 -4.32 -26.04 8.58
C PRO A 241 -2.88 -25.90 9.11
N SER A 242 -1.94 -26.66 8.54
CA SER A 242 -0.50 -26.60 8.87
C SER A 242 0.32 -26.55 7.57
N PRO A 243 0.54 -25.36 6.99
CA PRO A 243 1.07 -25.23 5.63
C PRO A 243 2.58 -25.49 5.51
N GLU A 244 3.35 -25.36 6.59
CA GLU A 244 4.82 -25.35 6.58
C GLU A 244 5.43 -26.53 5.81
N ASN A 245 5.08 -27.77 6.21
CA ASN A 245 5.66 -28.97 5.60
C ASN A 245 5.04 -29.35 4.25
N ILE A 246 3.86 -28.81 3.92
CA ILE A 246 3.09 -29.20 2.73
C ILE A 246 3.38 -28.27 1.56
N LEU A 247 3.38 -26.96 1.83
CA LEU A 247 3.50 -25.93 0.79
C LEU A 247 4.93 -25.43 0.60
N PHE A 248 5.81 -25.65 1.59
CA PHE A 248 7.21 -25.22 1.54
C PHE A 248 8.18 -26.41 1.75
N PRO A 249 8.35 -27.28 0.74
CA PRO A 249 9.27 -28.41 0.84
C PRO A 249 10.70 -27.97 1.23
N GLY A 250 11.22 -28.55 2.31
CA GLY A 250 12.55 -28.21 2.83
C GLY A 250 12.66 -26.79 3.39
N ASN A 251 11.55 -26.19 3.83
CA ASN A 251 11.47 -24.82 4.36
C ASN A 251 11.99 -23.75 3.38
N LYS A 252 11.85 -24.01 2.07
CA LYS A 252 12.25 -23.08 1.01
C LYS A 252 11.07 -22.25 0.55
N ALA A 253 11.33 -20.96 0.33
CA ALA A 253 10.35 -20.05 -0.26
C ALA A 253 9.94 -20.50 -1.68
N LEU A 254 8.70 -20.18 -2.06
CA LEU A 254 8.23 -20.31 -3.43
C LEU A 254 8.75 -19.11 -4.23
N LEU A 255 9.64 -19.37 -5.19
CA LEU A 255 10.29 -18.32 -5.98
C LEU A 255 9.56 -18.12 -7.30
N TYR A 256 9.43 -16.85 -7.70
CA TYR A 256 8.78 -16.43 -8.92
C TYR A 256 9.62 -15.36 -9.63
N LYS A 257 9.60 -15.34 -10.96
CA LYS A 257 10.17 -14.26 -11.78
C LYS A 257 9.19 -13.84 -12.87
N LYS A 258 9.41 -12.66 -13.45
CA LYS A 258 8.69 -12.28 -14.67
C LYS A 258 9.28 -13.01 -15.88
N ASN A 259 8.40 -13.55 -16.71
CA ASN A 259 8.77 -14.09 -18.01
C ASN A 259 8.91 -12.96 -19.06
N LYS A 260 9.25 -13.31 -20.30
CA LYS A 260 9.40 -12.34 -21.41
C LYS A 260 8.14 -11.53 -21.72
N ASP A 261 6.96 -12.06 -21.37
CA ASP A 261 5.67 -11.42 -21.59
C ASP A 261 5.26 -10.55 -20.38
N GLY A 262 6.08 -10.50 -19.33
CA GLY A 262 5.85 -9.71 -18.11
C GLY A 262 4.88 -10.36 -17.12
N LEU A 263 4.65 -11.67 -17.23
CA LEU A 263 3.81 -12.46 -16.33
C LEU A 263 4.65 -13.23 -15.30
N TRP A 264 4.09 -13.50 -14.12
CA TRP A 264 4.79 -14.28 -13.09
C TRP A 264 4.86 -15.76 -13.47
N GLU A 265 6.06 -16.33 -13.44
CA GLU A 265 6.32 -17.77 -13.60
C GLU A 265 7.05 -18.32 -12.37
N LYS A 266 6.66 -19.51 -11.92
CA LYS A 266 7.29 -20.19 -10.79
C LYS A 266 8.66 -20.72 -11.20
N ILE A 267 9.67 -20.48 -10.36
CA ILE A 267 11.03 -21.01 -10.55
C ILE A 267 11.13 -22.33 -9.79
N SER A 268 11.62 -23.38 -10.47
CA SER A 268 11.90 -24.67 -9.83
C SER A 268 13.21 -24.58 -9.02
N PRO A 269 13.30 -25.21 -7.84
CA PRO A 269 14.56 -25.26 -7.11
C PRO A 269 15.64 -25.98 -7.95
N GLY A 270 16.65 -25.24 -8.44
CA GLY A 270 17.79 -25.79 -9.19
C GLY A 270 17.93 -25.34 -10.65
N SER A 271 17.10 -24.39 -11.13
CA SER A 271 17.31 -23.70 -12.43
C SER A 271 18.06 -22.38 -12.28
#